data_AF-A0A9D2FPU0-F1
#
_entry.id   AF-A0A9D2FPU0-F1
#
_cell.length_a   1.000
_cell.length_b   1.000
_cell.length_c   1.000
_cell.angle_alpha   90.00
_cell.angle_beta   90.00
_cell.angle_gamma   90.00
#
_symmetry.space_group_name_H-M   'P 1'
#
loop_
_entity.id
_entity.type
_entity.pdbx_description
1 polymer ?
#
loop_
_entity_poly.entity_id
_entity_poly.type
_entity_poly.pdbx_seq_one_letter_code
_entity_poly.pdbx_strand_id
1 'polypeptide(L)'
;MKCEVIRDLFPSYIDGLTSEESNRLIEEHLQDCKECREYLDEMKKEVETPKKVENTKRAIAPFKRIKRRMWRAAGLAVLVCVFLFGGSLWYFVHTWTADSEDVKTTIEAQGGIATIKFAPKNKNHRLYVEQGEDNTLVVTEQRIPPFQRSINPSAYWGYTFLDESTVMQTNGEGETFGDKDVLTIRYEDKTEQISLKELAKKAMENPVAQSEDVEMTFDKDQYGNVSLGFYPTLLGVSLKVEETGENSIRIRQYYDGEGETIENGDSYILRFVDEHTLQRTDGTQVELGQDDVLEIEYKDKTEKIPYAELWDGE
;
A
#
# COMPACT_ATOMS: atom_id res chain seq x y z
N MET A 1 20.13 -76.90 -63.31
CA MET A 1 21.01 -76.21 -62.33
C MET A 1 21.29 -77.16 -61.17
N LYS A 2 22.47 -77.09 -60.51
CA LYS A 2 22.79 -77.99 -59.39
C LYS A 2 22.08 -77.51 -58.11
N CYS A 3 21.46 -78.43 -57.37
CA CYS A 3 20.70 -78.11 -56.15
C CYS A 3 21.51 -77.35 -55.10
N GLU A 4 22.81 -77.66 -54.95
CA GLU A 4 23.72 -76.99 -54.01
C GLU A 4 23.80 -75.49 -54.27
N VAL A 5 23.95 -75.10 -55.55
CA VAL A 5 24.02 -73.68 -55.95
C VAL A 5 22.71 -72.95 -55.66
N ILE A 6 21.57 -73.63 -55.82
CA ILE A 6 20.26 -73.04 -55.51
C ILE A 6 20.08 -72.86 -54.00
N ARG A 7 20.51 -73.85 -53.19
CA ARG A 7 20.41 -73.79 -51.73
C ARG A 7 21.29 -72.68 -51.14
N ASP A 8 22.47 -72.44 -51.70
CA ASP A 8 23.36 -71.33 -51.27
C ASP A 8 22.71 -69.95 -51.48
N LEU A 9 21.79 -69.84 -52.45
CA LEU A 9 21.08 -68.60 -52.74
C LEU A 9 19.81 -68.41 -51.90
N PHE A 10 19.32 -69.43 -51.19
CA PHE A 10 18.08 -69.36 -50.43
C PHE A 10 18.06 -68.31 -49.31
N PRO A 11 19.12 -68.10 -48.51
CA PRO A 11 19.11 -67.03 -47.51
C PRO A 11 18.85 -65.66 -48.15
N SER A 12 19.59 -65.33 -49.20
CA SER A 12 19.45 -64.07 -49.94
C SER A 12 18.11 -63.96 -50.66
N TYR A 13 17.56 -65.08 -51.15
CA TYR A 13 16.24 -65.13 -51.78
C TYR A 13 15.10 -64.89 -50.77
N ILE A 14 15.18 -65.48 -49.57
CA ILE A 14 14.23 -65.26 -48.47
C ILE A 14 14.26 -63.80 -48.00
N ASP A 15 15.45 -63.21 -47.91
CA ASP A 15 15.64 -61.81 -47.54
C ASP A 15 15.31 -60.81 -48.67
N GLY A 16 14.98 -61.29 -49.88
CA GLY A 16 14.60 -60.47 -51.04
C GLY A 16 15.76 -59.69 -51.66
N LEU A 17 17.00 -60.16 -51.50
CA LEU A 17 18.23 -59.49 -51.92
C LEU A 17 18.82 -60.06 -53.23
N THR A 18 18.14 -61.00 -53.87
CA THR A 18 18.53 -61.61 -55.15
C THR A 18 17.99 -60.81 -56.35
N SER A 19 18.71 -60.84 -57.47
CA SER A 19 18.26 -60.21 -58.73
C SER A 19 17.08 -60.95 -59.35
N GLU A 20 16.29 -60.28 -60.19
CA GLU A 20 15.15 -60.89 -60.90
C GLU A 20 15.56 -62.10 -61.76
N GLU A 21 16.73 -62.04 -62.39
CA GLU A 21 17.27 -63.16 -63.18
C GLU A 21 17.58 -64.37 -62.28
N SER A 22 18.13 -64.13 -61.09
CA SER A 22 18.40 -65.18 -60.10
C SER A 22 17.10 -65.76 -59.56
N ASN A 23 16.07 -64.93 -59.32
CA ASN A 23 14.76 -65.37 -58.86
C ASN A 23 14.10 -66.30 -59.88
N ARG A 24 14.14 -65.94 -61.17
CA ARG A 24 13.59 -66.78 -62.24
C ARG A 24 14.25 -68.16 -62.29
N LEU A 25 15.58 -68.21 -62.16
CA LEU A 25 16.34 -69.47 -62.16
C LEU A 25 16.01 -70.34 -60.94
N ILE A 26 15.83 -69.71 -59.78
CA ILE A 26 15.42 -70.40 -58.55
C ILE A 26 14.00 -70.96 -58.69
N GLU A 27 13.06 -70.16 -59.17
CA GLU A 27 11.66 -70.56 -59.34
C GLU A 27 11.49 -71.70 -60.37
N GLU A 28 12.18 -71.62 -61.51
CA GLU A 28 12.21 -72.68 -62.51
C GLU A 28 12.76 -73.99 -61.92
N HIS A 29 13.85 -73.92 -61.15
CA HIS A 29 14.40 -75.10 -60.48
C HIS A 29 13.44 -75.68 -59.43
N LEU A 30 12.73 -74.84 -58.70
CA LEU A 30 11.75 -75.26 -57.69
C LEU A 30 10.53 -75.96 -58.31
N GLN A 31 10.18 -75.69 -59.58
CA GLN A 31 9.10 -76.39 -60.29
C GLN A 31 9.42 -77.88 -60.47
N ASP A 32 10.68 -78.19 -60.79
CA ASP A 32 11.09 -79.56 -61.12
C ASP A 32 11.80 -80.30 -59.97
N CYS A 33 12.27 -79.60 -58.92
CA CYS A 33 12.98 -80.21 -57.80
C CYS A 33 12.18 -80.17 -56.49
N LYS A 34 11.65 -81.32 -56.09
CA LYS A 34 10.90 -81.48 -54.83
C LYS A 34 11.77 -81.26 -53.59
N GLU A 35 13.01 -81.74 -53.59
CA GLU A 35 13.92 -81.64 -52.44
C GLU A 35 14.28 -80.18 -52.11
N CYS A 36 14.51 -79.35 -53.12
CA CYS A 36 14.79 -77.93 -52.93
C CYS A 36 13.57 -77.16 -52.42
N ARG A 37 12.36 -77.61 -52.79
CA ARG A 37 11.10 -77.03 -52.32
C ARG A 37 10.86 -77.30 -50.83
N GLU A 38 11.07 -78.54 -50.40
CA GLU A 38 10.97 -78.93 -48.99
C GLU A 38 12.00 -78.20 -48.13
N TYR A 39 13.24 -78.09 -48.60
CA TYR A 39 14.31 -77.39 -47.90
C TYR A 39 14.04 -75.87 -47.75
N LEU A 40 13.50 -75.23 -48.80
CA LEU A 40 13.11 -73.82 -48.74
C LEU A 40 11.97 -73.58 -47.74
N ASP A 41 10.98 -74.48 -47.69
CA ASP A 41 9.86 -74.40 -46.75
C ASP A 41 10.31 -74.62 -45.29
N GLU A 42 11.29 -75.50 -45.06
CA GLU A 42 11.89 -75.69 -43.74
C GLU A 42 12.63 -74.43 -43.27
N MET A 43 13.45 -73.82 -44.13
CA MET A 43 14.13 -72.55 -43.82
C MET A 43 13.15 -71.42 -43.51
N LYS A 44 12.05 -71.29 -44.27
CA LYS A 44 11.01 -70.28 -44.01
C LYS A 44 10.33 -70.48 -42.65
N LYS A 45 10.09 -71.73 -42.25
CA LYS A 45 9.50 -72.06 -40.93
C LYS A 45 10.42 -71.70 -39.75
N GLU A 46 11.74 -71.78 -39.91
CA GLU A 46 12.69 -71.35 -38.87
C GLU A 46 12.70 -69.82 -38.69
N VAL A 47 12.59 -69.08 -39.79
CA VAL A 47 12.54 -67.61 -39.80
C VAL A 47 11.23 -67.08 -39.19
N GLU A 48 10.10 -67.77 -39.41
CA GLU A 48 8.78 -67.44 -38.84
C GLU A 48 8.60 -67.92 -37.38
N THR A 49 9.64 -67.84 -36.53
CA THR A 49 9.46 -68.14 -35.10
C THR A 49 9.00 -66.90 -34.30
N PRO A 50 7.70 -66.77 -33.94
CA PRO A 50 7.17 -65.61 -33.18
C PRO A 50 7.76 -65.46 -31.76
N LYS A 51 8.48 -66.47 -31.27
CA LYS A 51 9.08 -66.49 -29.92
C LYS A 51 10.09 -65.36 -29.68
N LYS A 52 10.81 -64.87 -30.71
CA LYS A 52 11.84 -63.83 -30.51
C LYS A 52 11.26 -62.43 -30.34
N VAL A 53 10.11 -62.13 -30.96
CA VAL A 53 9.44 -60.82 -30.87
C VAL A 53 8.59 -60.70 -29.59
N GLU A 54 8.01 -61.81 -29.13
CA GLU A 54 7.17 -61.82 -27.93
C GLU A 54 8.00 -61.68 -26.64
N ASN A 55 9.19 -62.29 -26.58
CA ASN A 55 10.10 -62.19 -25.44
C ASN A 55 10.63 -60.76 -25.23
N THR A 56 10.93 -60.02 -26.30
CA THR A 56 11.37 -58.62 -26.22
C THR A 56 10.26 -57.68 -25.75
N LYS A 57 9.01 -57.91 -26.18
CA LYS A 57 7.84 -57.14 -25.70
C LYS A 57 7.54 -57.42 -24.21
N ARG A 58 7.68 -58.67 -23.76
CA ARG A 58 7.49 -59.07 -22.35
C ARG A 58 8.60 -58.54 -21.43
N ALA A 59 9.85 -58.50 -21.89
CA ALA A 59 10.98 -57.96 -21.11
C ALA A 59 10.89 -56.43 -20.87
N ILE A 60 10.28 -55.67 -21.79
CA ILE A 60 10.14 -54.20 -21.69
C ILE A 60 8.83 -53.78 -21.01
N ALA A 61 7.83 -54.67 -20.91
CA ALA A 61 6.56 -54.42 -20.23
C ALA A 61 6.68 -53.96 -18.76
N PRO A 62 7.55 -54.55 -17.90
CA PRO A 62 7.73 -54.06 -16.53
C PRO A 62 8.31 -52.64 -16.49
N PHE A 63 9.28 -52.32 -17.36
CA PHE A 63 9.85 -50.97 -17.46
C PHE A 63 8.82 -49.92 -17.93
N LYS A 64 7.92 -50.26 -18.86
CA LYS A 64 6.83 -49.37 -19.28
C LYS A 64 5.79 -49.11 -18.18
N ARG A 65 5.57 -50.08 -17.26
CA ARG A 65 4.68 -49.90 -16.10
C ARG A 65 5.35 -49.02 -15.04
N ILE A 66 6.63 -49.23 -14.76
CA ILE A 66 7.42 -48.41 -13.84
C ILE A 66 7.54 -46.98 -14.36
N LYS A 67 7.89 -46.77 -15.64
CA LYS A 67 7.94 -45.44 -16.26
C LYS A 67 6.60 -44.70 -16.16
N ARG A 68 5.46 -45.38 -16.41
CA ARG A 68 4.13 -44.77 -16.23
C ARG A 68 3.83 -44.42 -14.77
N ARG A 69 4.22 -45.26 -13.81
CA ARG A 69 4.06 -44.97 -12.37
C ARG A 69 4.92 -43.78 -11.94
N MET A 70 6.17 -43.71 -12.42
CA MET A 70 7.07 -42.58 -12.18
C MET A 70 6.55 -41.30 -12.81
N TRP A 71 6.03 -41.34 -14.04
CA TRP A 71 5.45 -40.17 -14.71
C TRP A 71 4.16 -39.69 -14.04
N ARG A 72 3.33 -40.61 -13.51
CA ARG A 72 2.17 -40.25 -12.68
C ARG A 72 2.59 -39.63 -11.34
N ALA A 73 3.62 -40.18 -10.69
CA ALA A 73 4.16 -39.64 -9.45
C ALA A 73 4.80 -38.26 -9.66
N ALA A 74 5.55 -38.09 -10.76
CA ALA A 74 6.11 -36.80 -11.15
C ALA A 74 5.02 -35.78 -11.49
N GLY A 75 3.99 -36.19 -12.24
CA GLY A 75 2.83 -35.34 -12.53
C GLY A 75 2.08 -34.91 -11.27
N LEU A 76 1.89 -35.82 -10.30
CA LEU A 76 1.31 -35.50 -9.01
C LEU A 76 2.18 -34.53 -8.19
N ALA A 77 3.50 -34.75 -8.17
CA ALA A 77 4.43 -33.87 -7.48
C ALA A 77 4.43 -32.45 -8.08
N VAL A 78 4.45 -32.34 -9.41
CA VAL A 78 4.35 -31.06 -10.11
C VAL A 78 3.03 -30.36 -9.78
N LEU A 79 1.91 -31.10 -9.80
CA LEU A 79 0.60 -30.55 -9.47
C LEU A 79 0.58 -30.02 -8.02
N VAL A 80 1.11 -30.78 -7.06
CA VAL A 80 1.24 -30.32 -5.67
C VAL A 80 2.09 -29.06 -5.57
N CYS A 81 3.24 -29.01 -6.26
CA CYS A 81 4.09 -27.81 -6.29
C CYS A 81 3.34 -26.61 -6.87
N VAL A 82 2.58 -26.79 -7.96
CA VAL A 82 1.78 -25.71 -8.57
C VAL A 82 0.69 -25.22 -7.61
N PHE A 83 0.01 -26.12 -6.89
CA PHE A 83 -0.99 -25.70 -5.91
C PHE A 83 -0.37 -24.97 -4.71
N LEU A 84 0.77 -25.44 -4.19
CA LEU A 84 1.45 -24.79 -3.07
C LEU A 84 2.03 -23.43 -3.48
N PHE A 85 2.77 -23.37 -4.59
CA PHE A 85 3.34 -22.11 -5.06
C PHE A 85 2.26 -21.15 -5.55
N GLY A 86 1.33 -21.62 -6.39
CA GLY A 86 0.23 -20.79 -6.91
C GLY A 86 -0.68 -20.27 -5.80
N GLY A 87 -1.06 -21.13 -4.84
CA GLY A 87 -1.84 -20.74 -3.68
C GLY A 87 -1.09 -19.74 -2.78
N SER A 88 0.20 -19.97 -2.54
CA SER A 88 1.02 -19.03 -1.75
C SER A 88 1.18 -17.67 -2.44
N LEU A 89 1.45 -17.66 -3.75
CA LEU A 89 1.57 -16.43 -4.54
C LEU A 89 0.26 -15.66 -4.53
N TRP A 90 -0.86 -16.34 -4.77
CA TRP A 90 -2.18 -15.74 -4.71
C TRP A 90 -2.45 -15.14 -3.32
N TYR A 91 -2.18 -15.90 -2.26
CA TYR A 91 -2.41 -15.49 -0.87
C TYR A 91 -1.61 -14.24 -0.44
N PHE A 92 -0.37 -14.07 -0.92
CA PHE A 92 0.46 -12.91 -0.58
C PHE A 92 0.32 -11.73 -1.55
N VAL A 93 -0.13 -11.96 -2.79
CA VAL A 93 -0.33 -10.90 -3.79
C VAL A 93 -1.72 -10.30 -3.71
N HIS A 94 -2.73 -11.09 -3.35
CA HIS A 94 -4.11 -10.62 -3.29
C HIS A 94 -4.30 -9.61 -2.16
N THR A 95 -5.01 -8.53 -2.48
CA THR A 95 -5.49 -7.53 -1.53
C THR A 95 -6.95 -7.78 -1.22
N TRP A 96 -7.36 -7.53 0.02
CA TRP A 96 -8.76 -7.54 0.43
C TRP A 96 -9.07 -6.26 1.20
N THR A 97 -10.35 -5.94 1.36
CA THR A 97 -10.77 -4.81 2.19
C THR A 97 -10.37 -5.08 3.64
N ALA A 98 -9.75 -4.12 4.30
CA ALA A 98 -9.29 -4.28 5.68
C ALA A 98 -10.47 -4.24 6.66
N ASP A 99 -10.43 -5.09 7.69
CA ASP A 99 -11.32 -5.00 8.84
C ASP A 99 -10.91 -3.80 9.73
N SER A 100 -11.88 -3.03 10.19
CA SER A 100 -11.60 -1.83 10.99
C SER A 100 -10.93 -2.14 12.33
N GLU A 101 -11.09 -3.35 12.88
CA GLU A 101 -10.43 -3.77 14.11
C GLU A 101 -8.92 -3.96 13.91
N ASP A 102 -8.46 -4.26 12.70
CA ASP A 102 -7.04 -4.47 12.38
C ASP A 102 -6.30 -3.17 11.99
N VAL A 103 -7.05 -2.07 11.83
CA VAL A 103 -6.53 -0.76 11.43
C VAL A 103 -6.54 0.22 12.60
N LYS A 104 -5.45 0.96 12.78
CA LYS A 104 -5.40 2.16 13.62
C LYS A 104 -5.43 3.39 12.70
N THR A 105 -6.55 4.10 12.74
CA THR A 105 -6.74 5.33 11.98
C THR A 105 -6.45 6.54 12.84
N THR A 106 -5.61 7.46 12.35
CA THR A 106 -5.25 8.70 13.04
C THR A 106 -5.34 9.87 12.08
N ILE A 107 -5.90 10.99 12.54
CA ILE A 107 -6.07 12.22 11.76
C ILE A 107 -5.19 13.31 12.37
N GLU A 108 -4.26 13.81 11.59
CA GLU A 108 -3.40 14.95 11.91
C GLU A 108 -3.79 16.10 10.97
N ALA A 109 -4.24 17.23 11.51
CA ALA A 109 -4.67 18.38 10.72
C ALA A 109 -4.00 19.65 11.28
N GLN A 110 -3.25 20.34 10.43
CA GLN A 110 -2.50 21.56 10.78
C GLN A 110 -1.99 22.25 9.50
N GLY A 111 -1.89 23.58 9.53
CA GLY A 111 -1.27 24.37 8.45
C GLY A 111 -1.96 24.18 7.09
N GLY A 112 -3.29 24.09 7.09
CA GLY A 112 -4.11 23.85 5.89
C GLY A 112 -4.07 22.40 5.40
N ILE A 113 -3.29 21.51 6.00
CA ILE A 113 -3.16 20.11 5.56
C ILE A 113 -3.84 19.19 6.58
N ALA A 114 -4.71 18.29 6.11
CA ALA A 114 -5.22 17.18 6.90
C ALA A 114 -4.73 15.84 6.35
N THR A 115 -3.97 15.11 7.15
CA THR A 115 -3.45 13.78 6.85
C THR A 115 -4.15 12.72 7.67
N ILE A 116 -4.67 11.71 6.99
CA ILE A 116 -5.29 10.53 7.57
C ILE A 116 -4.32 9.37 7.36
N LYS A 117 -3.85 8.81 8.47
CA LYS A 117 -2.93 7.68 8.49
C LYS A 117 -3.68 6.42 8.90
N PHE A 118 -3.52 5.38 8.10
CA PHE A 118 -4.01 4.03 8.37
C PHE A 118 -2.82 3.14 8.71
N ALA A 119 -2.67 2.76 9.98
CA ALA A 119 -1.58 1.91 10.43
C ALA A 119 -2.08 0.50 10.78
N PRO A 120 -1.47 -0.58 10.23
CA PRO A 120 -1.87 -1.92 10.59
C PRO A 120 -1.45 -2.24 12.02
N LYS A 121 -2.34 -2.89 12.78
CA LYS A 121 -2.01 -3.41 14.12
C LYS A 121 -1.16 -4.67 14.03
N ASN A 122 -1.31 -5.44 12.95
CA ASN A 122 -0.57 -6.66 12.68
C ASN A 122 0.74 -6.40 11.91
N LYS A 123 1.87 -6.96 12.38
CA LYS A 123 3.21 -6.69 11.82
C LYS A 123 3.43 -7.23 10.40
N ASN A 124 2.66 -8.22 9.98
CA ASN A 124 2.78 -8.87 8.67
C ASN A 124 1.73 -8.36 7.67
N HIS A 125 1.16 -7.19 7.93
CA HIS A 125 0.13 -6.60 7.09
C HIS A 125 0.66 -5.26 6.55
N ARG A 126 0.30 -4.97 5.31
CA ARG A 126 0.47 -3.67 4.67
C ARG A 126 -0.89 -3.15 4.30
N LEU A 127 -1.14 -1.88 4.58
CA LEU A 127 -2.36 -1.20 4.20
C LEU A 127 -2.12 -0.37 2.94
N TYR A 128 -3.16 -0.26 2.13
CA TYR A 128 -3.29 0.67 1.03
C TYR A 128 -4.62 1.40 1.17
N VAL A 129 -4.70 2.55 0.49
CA VAL A 129 -5.95 3.30 0.37
C VAL A 129 -6.19 3.53 -1.11
N GLU A 130 -7.38 3.18 -1.55
CA GLU A 130 -7.83 3.38 -2.93
C GLU A 130 -8.98 4.38 -2.92
N GLN A 131 -8.91 5.40 -3.78
CA GLN A 131 -10.00 6.34 -3.96
C GLN A 131 -11.06 5.71 -4.87
N GLY A 132 -12.25 5.53 -4.32
CA GLY A 132 -13.46 5.15 -5.06
C GLY A 132 -14.24 6.36 -5.54
N GLU A 133 -15.49 6.11 -5.93
CA GLU A 133 -16.45 7.17 -6.28
C GLU A 133 -16.88 7.98 -5.04
N ASP A 134 -17.41 9.18 -5.26
CA ASP A 134 -18.04 10.04 -4.25
C ASP A 134 -17.21 10.25 -2.98
N ASN A 135 -15.92 10.57 -3.14
CA ASN A 135 -15.02 10.87 -2.03
C ASN A 135 -14.91 9.70 -1.00
N THR A 136 -15.00 8.46 -1.50
CA THR A 136 -14.88 7.25 -0.68
C THR A 136 -13.46 6.69 -0.72
N LEU A 137 -12.84 6.53 0.43
CA LEU A 137 -11.58 5.83 0.62
C LEU A 137 -11.85 4.39 1.00
N VAL A 138 -11.34 3.46 0.21
CA VAL A 138 -11.40 2.02 0.50
C VAL A 138 -10.07 1.63 1.10
N VAL A 139 -10.08 1.20 2.37
CA VAL A 139 -8.87 0.71 3.03
C VAL A 139 -8.71 -0.77 2.68
N THR A 140 -7.60 -1.11 2.03
CA THR A 140 -7.28 -2.49 1.66
C THR A 140 -6.03 -2.96 2.37
N GLU A 141 -5.93 -4.26 2.62
CA GLU A 141 -4.77 -4.88 3.23
C GLU A 141 -4.17 -6.00 2.39
N GLN A 142 -2.86 -6.17 2.54
CA GLN A 142 -2.05 -7.20 1.91
C GLN A 142 -1.18 -7.89 2.96
N ARG A 143 -1.15 -9.23 2.94
CA ARG A 143 -0.22 -10.00 3.78
C ARG A 143 1.20 -9.92 3.23
N ILE A 144 2.13 -9.67 4.13
CA ILE A 144 3.56 -9.65 3.87
C ILE A 144 4.13 -11.02 4.27
N PRO A 145 4.92 -11.66 3.40
CA PRO A 145 5.60 -12.90 3.76
C PRO A 145 6.49 -12.73 5.00
N PRO A 146 6.57 -13.75 5.88
CA PRO A 146 7.28 -13.65 7.16
C PRO A 146 8.79 -13.43 7.02
N PHE A 147 9.35 -13.68 5.84
CA PHE A 147 10.77 -13.48 5.52
C PHE A 147 11.07 -12.08 4.92
N GLN A 148 10.06 -11.24 4.72
CA GLN A 148 10.22 -9.89 4.19
C GLN A 148 9.97 -8.84 5.30
N ARG A 149 10.87 -7.87 5.43
CA ARG A 149 10.65 -6.73 6.33
C ARG A 149 9.72 -5.72 5.66
N SER A 150 8.74 -5.23 6.40
CA SER A 150 7.91 -4.12 5.94
C SER A 150 8.59 -2.79 6.24
N ILE A 151 8.82 -2.01 5.18
CA ILE A 151 9.17 -0.59 5.29
C ILE A 151 7.87 0.16 5.06
N ASN A 152 7.46 0.98 6.03
CA ASN A 152 6.23 1.79 6.02
C ASN A 152 4.98 1.00 5.59
N PRO A 153 4.47 0.09 6.44
CA PRO A 153 3.25 -0.68 6.14
C PRO A 153 1.96 0.15 6.17
N SER A 154 2.03 1.43 6.55
CA SER A 154 0.88 2.32 6.70
C SER A 154 0.49 2.96 5.36
N ALA A 155 -0.81 3.18 5.18
CA ALA A 155 -1.34 4.01 4.11
C ALA A 155 -1.62 5.43 4.63
N TYR A 156 -1.60 6.40 3.72
CA TYR A 156 -1.82 7.80 4.01
C TYR A 156 -2.74 8.41 2.96
N TRP A 157 -3.66 9.25 3.40
CA TRP A 157 -4.49 10.08 2.53
C TRP A 157 -4.43 11.52 3.03
N GLY A 158 -4.24 12.48 2.13
CA GLY A 158 -4.06 13.88 2.50
C GLY A 158 -5.01 14.80 1.75
N TYR A 159 -5.55 15.78 2.46
CA TYR A 159 -6.21 16.95 1.88
C TYR A 159 -5.37 18.19 2.12
N THR A 160 -5.33 19.07 1.12
CA THR A 160 -4.79 20.42 1.25
C THR A 160 -5.95 21.40 1.08
N PHE A 161 -6.31 22.07 2.16
CA PHE A 161 -7.35 23.08 2.20
C PHE A 161 -6.74 24.45 1.88
N LEU A 162 -7.37 25.17 0.96
CA LEU A 162 -7.02 26.57 0.66
C LEU A 162 -7.73 27.53 1.62
N ASP A 163 -8.93 27.13 2.05
CA ASP A 163 -9.76 27.81 3.05
C ASP A 163 -10.75 26.79 3.67
N GLU A 164 -11.68 27.23 4.52
CA GLU A 164 -12.66 26.37 5.21
C GLU A 164 -13.69 25.68 4.29
N SER A 165 -13.71 26.02 3.00
CA SER A 165 -14.68 25.56 2.01
C SER A 165 -14.06 25.11 0.69
N THR A 166 -12.73 25.20 0.53
CA THR A 166 -12.04 24.91 -0.74
C THR A 166 -10.89 23.95 -0.50
N VAL A 167 -10.89 22.85 -1.27
CA VAL A 167 -9.82 21.85 -1.28
C VAL A 167 -9.03 21.92 -2.58
N MET A 168 -7.70 21.82 -2.49
CA MET A 168 -6.85 21.69 -3.66
C MET A 168 -6.86 20.24 -4.17
N GLN A 169 -7.26 20.07 -5.43
CA GLN A 169 -7.26 18.81 -6.13
C GLN A 169 -5.86 18.44 -6.64
N THR A 170 -5.68 17.18 -7.06
CA THR A 170 -4.38 16.69 -7.57
C THR A 170 -3.93 17.35 -8.87
N ASN A 171 -4.86 17.96 -9.62
CA ASN A 171 -4.56 18.76 -10.82
C ASN A 171 -4.13 20.20 -10.49
N GLY A 172 -4.11 20.58 -9.21
CA GLY A 172 -3.78 21.92 -8.73
C GLY A 172 -4.96 22.90 -8.75
N GLU A 173 -6.16 22.48 -9.17
CA GLU A 173 -7.35 23.33 -9.14
C GLU A 173 -8.03 23.28 -7.77
N GLY A 174 -8.65 24.38 -7.35
CA GLY A 174 -9.47 24.42 -6.15
C GLY A 174 -10.89 23.93 -6.43
N GLU A 175 -11.41 23.04 -5.60
CA GLU A 175 -12.79 22.59 -5.61
C GLU A 175 -13.49 23.02 -4.32
N THR A 176 -14.65 23.66 -4.46
CA THR A 176 -15.47 24.09 -3.32
C THR A 176 -16.34 22.95 -2.83
N PHE A 177 -16.44 22.77 -1.51
CA PHE A 177 -17.32 21.81 -0.86
C PHE A 177 -18.27 22.53 0.11
N GLY A 178 -19.45 21.95 0.32
CA GLY A 178 -20.49 22.45 1.22
C GLY A 178 -20.57 21.69 2.54
N ASP A 179 -21.49 22.12 3.40
CA ASP A 179 -21.68 21.59 4.76
C ASP A 179 -22.01 20.09 4.83
N LYS A 180 -22.53 19.53 3.73
CA LYS A 180 -22.94 18.11 3.66
C LYS A 180 -21.87 17.21 3.05
N ASP A 181 -20.78 17.79 2.56
CA ASP A 181 -19.74 17.01 1.90
C ASP A 181 -18.87 16.32 2.95
N VAL A 182 -18.73 15.02 2.78
CA VAL A 182 -18.06 14.13 3.72
C VAL A 182 -17.00 13.32 2.98
N LEU A 183 -15.93 13.01 3.70
CA LEU A 183 -15.03 11.93 3.37
C LEU A 183 -15.60 10.63 3.94
N THR A 184 -15.78 9.64 3.08
CA THR A 184 -16.26 8.32 3.50
C THR A 184 -15.09 7.35 3.57
N ILE A 185 -14.85 6.71 4.71
CA ILE A 185 -13.83 5.67 4.88
C ILE A 185 -14.54 4.32 4.98
N ARG A 186 -14.27 3.43 4.03
CA ARG A 186 -14.87 2.10 3.95
C ARG A 186 -13.87 1.02 4.37
N TYR A 187 -14.27 0.26 5.38
CA TYR A 187 -13.66 -1.00 5.82
C TYR A 187 -14.55 -2.18 5.38
N GLU A 188 -14.12 -3.41 5.68
CA GLU A 188 -14.91 -4.62 5.38
C GLU A 188 -16.19 -4.69 6.23
N ASP A 189 -16.05 -4.36 7.52
CA ASP A 189 -17.08 -4.49 8.55
C ASP A 189 -17.96 -3.24 8.69
N LYS A 190 -17.45 -2.06 8.33
CA LYS A 190 -18.16 -0.79 8.53
C LYS A 190 -17.71 0.33 7.60
N THR A 191 -18.46 1.43 7.66
CA THR A 191 -18.12 2.71 7.03
C THR A 191 -18.10 3.82 8.07
N GLU A 192 -17.10 4.68 8.02
CA GLU A 192 -16.98 5.89 8.83
C GLU A 192 -17.08 7.12 7.92
N GLN A 193 -17.64 8.22 8.44
CA GLN A 193 -17.75 9.47 7.70
C GLN A 193 -17.11 10.60 8.50
N ILE A 194 -16.38 11.47 7.80
CA ILE A 194 -15.72 12.65 8.36
C ILE A 194 -16.22 13.86 7.57
N SER A 195 -16.75 14.88 8.26
CA SER A 195 -17.12 16.13 7.60
C SER A 195 -15.89 16.82 7.03
N LEU A 196 -15.94 17.17 5.73
CA LEU A 196 -14.87 17.96 5.12
C LEU A 196 -14.75 19.33 5.77
N LYS A 197 -15.86 19.93 6.18
CA LYS A 197 -15.89 21.23 6.87
C LYS A 197 -15.20 21.19 8.23
N GLU A 198 -15.50 20.20 9.06
CA GLU A 198 -14.81 20.03 10.35
C GLU A 198 -13.33 19.73 10.17
N LEU A 199 -12.99 18.94 9.14
CA LEU A 199 -11.61 18.62 8.80
C LEU A 199 -10.84 19.86 8.32
N ALA A 200 -11.46 20.69 7.47
CA ALA A 200 -10.92 21.94 6.99
C ALA A 200 -10.73 22.93 8.14
N LYS A 201 -11.75 23.12 8.98
CA LYS A 201 -11.65 23.97 10.17
C LYS A 201 -10.47 23.55 11.05
N LYS A 202 -10.34 22.26 11.35
CA LYS A 202 -9.21 21.74 12.13
C LYS A 202 -7.86 21.91 11.44
N ALA A 203 -7.81 21.83 10.11
CA ALA A 203 -6.58 22.05 9.35
C ALA A 203 -6.17 23.52 9.29
N MET A 204 -7.15 24.42 9.21
CA MET A 204 -6.98 25.87 9.21
C MET A 204 -6.74 26.43 10.63
N GLU A 205 -7.12 25.68 11.67
CA GLU A 205 -6.75 25.99 13.05
C GLU A 205 -5.22 25.90 13.22
N ASN A 206 -4.60 27.06 13.37
CA ASN A 206 -3.19 27.18 13.70
C ASN A 206 -2.90 26.46 15.04
N PRO A 207 -1.81 25.69 15.18
CA PRO A 207 -1.44 25.09 16.45
C PRO A 207 -1.15 26.15 17.52
N VAL A 208 -1.33 25.81 18.79
CA VAL A 208 -0.93 26.68 19.91
C VAL A 208 0.59 26.70 20.02
N ALA A 209 1.15 27.90 20.23
CA ALA A 209 2.58 28.10 20.37
C ALA A 209 3.13 27.51 21.67
N GLN A 210 4.36 26.98 21.63
CA GLN A 210 5.10 26.64 22.86
C GLN A 210 5.59 27.93 23.52
N SER A 211 5.55 28.01 24.85
CA SER A 211 5.96 29.24 25.54
C SER A 211 7.45 29.57 25.37
N GLU A 212 8.32 28.57 25.17
CA GLU A 212 9.75 28.77 24.89
C GLU A 212 10.03 29.35 23.50
N ASP A 213 9.08 29.19 22.57
CA ASP A 213 9.20 29.66 21.17
C ASP A 213 8.63 31.08 20.98
N VAL A 214 8.20 31.74 22.07
CA VAL A 214 7.56 33.06 22.06
C VAL A 214 8.30 34.01 22.99
N GLU A 215 8.84 35.08 22.43
CA GLU A 215 9.32 36.23 23.19
C GLU A 215 8.17 37.22 23.41
N MET A 216 7.79 37.41 24.67
CA MET A 216 6.79 38.42 25.05
C MET A 216 7.48 39.74 25.38
N THR A 217 7.02 40.83 24.75
CA THR A 217 7.44 42.19 25.07
C THR A 217 6.28 42.99 25.65
N PHE A 218 6.63 44.04 26.37
CA PHE A 218 5.69 44.94 27.03
C PHE A 218 6.03 46.37 26.64
N ASP A 219 5.06 47.10 26.08
CA ASP A 219 5.19 48.52 25.77
C ASP A 219 3.95 49.29 26.25
N LYS A 220 4.16 50.49 26.76
CA LYS A 220 3.09 51.38 27.23
C LYS A 220 3.16 52.68 26.45
N ASP A 221 2.02 53.09 25.92
CA ASP A 221 1.92 54.38 25.24
C ASP A 221 1.51 55.52 26.19
N GLN A 222 1.71 56.75 25.71
CA GLN A 222 1.33 57.98 26.42
C GLN A 222 -0.19 58.17 26.62
N TYR A 223 -1.01 57.24 26.14
CA TYR A 223 -2.47 57.29 26.21
C TYR A 223 -3.05 56.22 27.16
N GLY A 224 -2.19 55.53 27.92
CA GLY A 224 -2.61 54.48 28.86
C GLY A 224 -2.95 53.15 28.21
N ASN A 225 -2.60 52.94 26.94
CA ASN A 225 -2.71 51.63 26.32
C ASN A 225 -1.45 50.80 26.66
N VAL A 226 -1.69 49.56 27.03
CA VAL A 226 -0.65 48.56 27.29
C VAL A 226 -0.66 47.58 26.12
N SER A 227 0.46 47.50 25.42
CA SER A 227 0.66 46.57 24.30
C SER A 227 1.55 45.41 24.75
N LEU A 228 1.01 44.21 24.67
CA LEU A 228 1.74 42.95 24.84
C LEU A 228 2.12 42.44 23.44
N GLY A 229 3.40 42.53 23.09
CA GLY A 229 3.92 41.97 21.84
C GLY A 229 4.31 40.51 22.01
N PHE A 230 3.99 39.67 21.05
CA PHE A 230 4.37 38.26 21.01
C PHE A 230 5.15 37.99 19.73
N TYR A 231 6.43 37.66 19.86
CA TYR A 231 7.34 37.48 18.73
C TYR A 231 7.89 36.05 18.70
N PRO A 232 7.89 35.38 17.53
CA PRO A 232 8.46 34.05 17.41
C PRO A 232 9.98 34.09 17.57
N THR A 233 10.54 33.16 18.33
CA THR A 233 12.01 32.99 18.41
C THR A 233 12.55 32.11 17.26
N LEU A 234 11.66 31.39 16.59
CA LEU A 234 11.95 30.50 15.46
C LEU A 234 11.73 31.21 14.12
N LEU A 235 12.73 31.12 13.24
CA LEU A 235 12.64 31.66 11.87
C LEU A 235 11.54 30.98 11.05
N GLY A 236 10.76 31.77 10.32
CA GLY A 236 9.67 31.30 9.44
C GLY A 236 8.42 30.81 10.18
N VAL A 237 8.34 31.06 11.49
CA VAL A 237 7.11 30.97 12.28
C VAL A 237 6.52 32.37 12.36
N SER A 238 5.20 32.46 12.30
CA SER A 238 4.42 33.64 12.61
C SER A 238 3.43 33.34 13.73
N LEU A 239 3.17 34.34 14.55
CA LEU A 239 2.28 34.23 15.69
C LEU A 239 0.98 34.98 15.43
N LYS A 240 -0.09 34.54 16.08
CA LYS A 240 -1.37 35.24 16.10
C LYS A 240 -1.97 35.14 17.50
N VAL A 241 -2.41 36.26 18.03
CA VAL A 241 -3.16 36.31 19.28
C VAL A 241 -4.64 36.04 19.00
N GLU A 242 -5.22 35.10 19.73
CA GLU A 242 -6.64 34.77 19.68
C GLU A 242 -7.28 35.04 21.05
N GLU A 243 -8.32 35.87 21.13
CA GLU A 243 -9.13 36.01 22.35
C GLU A 243 -9.97 34.74 22.54
N THR A 244 -9.87 34.11 23.71
CA THR A 244 -10.53 32.82 24.01
C THR A 244 -11.50 32.87 25.18
N GLY A 245 -11.53 33.99 25.91
CA GLY A 245 -12.45 34.25 27.01
C GLY A 245 -12.42 35.72 27.42
N GLU A 246 -13.12 36.09 28.49
CA GLU A 246 -13.20 37.49 28.94
C GLU A 246 -11.83 38.09 29.28
N ASN A 247 -10.95 37.30 29.91
CA ASN A 247 -9.60 37.69 30.32
C ASN A 247 -8.58 36.62 29.89
N SER A 248 -8.81 35.92 28.78
CA SER A 248 -7.91 34.87 28.29
C SER A 248 -7.60 35.05 26.81
N ILE A 249 -6.30 35.04 26.49
CA ILE A 249 -5.78 35.01 25.14
C ILE A 249 -4.98 33.74 24.92
N ARG A 250 -4.93 33.28 23.66
CA ARG A 250 -4.17 32.10 23.25
C ARG A 250 -3.24 32.47 22.12
N ILE A 251 -1.98 32.05 22.24
CA ILE A 251 -0.97 32.34 21.23
C ILE A 251 -0.94 31.19 20.23
N ARG A 252 -1.29 31.47 18.98
CA ARG A 252 -1.29 30.51 17.88
C ARG A 252 -0.03 30.72 17.04
N GLN A 253 0.54 29.65 16.51
CA GLN A 253 1.67 29.69 15.59
C GLN A 253 1.27 29.13 14.22
N TYR A 254 1.82 29.69 13.15
CA TYR A 254 1.72 29.16 11.79
C TYR A 254 3.03 29.34 11.05
N TYR A 255 3.21 28.57 9.98
CA TYR A 255 4.40 28.64 9.14
C TYR A 255 4.02 29.30 7.83
N ASP A 256 4.59 30.47 7.54
CA ASP A 256 4.42 31.19 6.28
C ASP A 256 5.70 31.24 5.43
N GLY A 257 6.85 30.87 6.00
CA GLY A 257 8.10 30.69 5.25
C GLY A 257 8.72 32.00 4.73
N GLU A 258 8.18 33.15 5.12
CA GLU A 258 8.61 34.50 4.73
C GLU A 258 8.82 35.37 5.98
N GLY A 259 9.71 36.37 5.92
CA GLY A 259 9.88 37.39 6.98
C GLY A 259 10.99 37.14 8.03
N GLU A 260 11.49 38.23 8.63
CA GLU A 260 12.32 38.17 9.86
C GLU A 260 11.42 38.01 11.09
N THR A 261 11.94 37.41 12.17
CA THR A 261 11.16 37.05 13.38
C THR A 261 10.38 38.21 14.01
N ILE A 262 10.82 39.46 13.84
CA ILE A 262 10.14 40.65 14.39
C ILE A 262 8.90 41.05 13.57
N GLU A 263 8.91 40.81 12.26
CA GLU A 263 7.78 41.12 11.37
C GLU A 263 6.64 40.09 11.49
N ASN A 264 6.96 38.94 12.09
CA ASN A 264 6.10 37.76 12.20
C ASN A 264 5.43 37.63 13.59
N GLY A 265 5.53 38.67 14.42
CA GLY A 265 4.84 38.76 15.71
C GLY A 265 3.42 39.32 15.59
N ASP A 266 2.64 39.15 16.66
CA ASP A 266 1.34 39.78 16.82
C ASP A 266 1.24 40.45 18.20
N SER A 267 0.30 41.36 18.39
CA SER A 267 0.20 42.15 19.61
C SER A 267 -1.21 42.17 20.17
N TYR A 268 -1.29 42.19 21.50
CA TYR A 268 -2.54 42.34 22.23
C TYR A 268 -2.55 43.67 22.98
N ILE A 269 -3.53 44.52 22.68
CA ILE A 269 -3.62 45.86 23.27
C ILE A 269 -4.73 45.88 24.30
N LEU A 270 -4.35 46.15 25.55
CA LEU A 270 -5.25 46.45 26.65
C LEU A 270 -5.36 47.96 26.79
N ARG A 271 -6.59 48.48 26.75
CA ARG A 271 -6.85 49.90 26.99
C ARG A 271 -7.41 50.08 28.39
N PHE A 272 -6.62 50.66 29.28
CA PHE A 272 -7.09 51.03 30.60
C PHE A 272 -7.73 52.42 30.55
N VAL A 273 -8.92 52.54 31.16
CA VAL A 273 -9.59 53.83 31.38
C VAL A 273 -9.14 54.43 32.72
N ASP A 274 -8.95 53.57 33.72
CA ASP A 274 -8.37 53.84 35.04
C ASP A 274 -7.82 52.53 35.65
N GLU A 275 -7.34 52.58 36.90
CA GLU A 275 -6.76 51.44 37.64
C GLU A 275 -7.67 50.20 37.72
N HIS A 276 -8.97 50.41 37.63
CA HIS A 276 -9.97 49.36 37.84
C HIS A 276 -10.87 49.18 36.63
N THR A 277 -10.56 49.78 35.48
CA THR A 277 -11.48 49.76 34.34
C THR A 277 -10.74 49.54 33.03
N LEU A 278 -11.13 48.48 32.31
CA LEU A 278 -10.60 48.15 31.00
C LEU A 278 -11.65 48.41 29.91
N GLN A 279 -11.25 49.04 28.81
CA GLN A 279 -12.07 49.20 27.61
C GLN A 279 -11.77 48.08 26.62
N ARG A 280 -12.77 47.26 26.33
CA ARG A 280 -12.70 46.20 25.32
C ARG A 280 -12.70 46.75 23.90
N THR A 281 -12.33 45.89 22.95
CA THR A 281 -12.33 46.14 21.51
C THR A 281 -13.73 46.48 20.95
N ASP A 282 -14.80 46.00 21.57
CA ASP A 282 -16.18 46.35 21.24
C ASP A 282 -16.65 47.69 21.85
N GLY A 283 -15.78 48.37 22.59
CA GLY A 283 -16.02 49.65 23.26
C GLY A 283 -16.66 49.53 24.65
N THR A 284 -17.02 48.33 25.11
CA THR A 284 -17.55 48.12 26.47
C THR A 284 -16.47 48.32 27.53
N GLN A 285 -16.88 48.76 28.71
CA GLN A 285 -15.99 48.92 29.87
C GLN A 285 -16.27 47.81 30.88
N VAL A 286 -15.21 47.23 31.44
CA VAL A 286 -15.26 46.16 32.42
C VAL A 286 -14.52 46.60 33.67
N GLU A 287 -15.17 46.50 34.82
CA GLU A 287 -14.53 46.71 36.12
C GLU A 287 -13.65 45.51 36.48
N LEU A 288 -12.42 45.79 36.87
CA LEU A 288 -11.40 44.82 37.27
C LEU A 288 -11.38 44.68 38.78
N GLY A 289 -11.47 43.45 39.27
CA GLY A 289 -11.19 43.07 40.65
C GLY A 289 -9.70 43.05 40.97
N GLN A 290 -9.36 43.11 42.26
CA GLN A 290 -7.96 43.05 42.73
C GLN A 290 -7.24 41.74 42.36
N ASP A 291 -7.98 40.65 42.18
CA ASP A 291 -7.44 39.33 41.83
C ASP A 291 -7.59 39.01 40.33
N ASP A 292 -8.05 39.97 39.52
CA ASP A 292 -8.23 39.75 38.09
C ASP A 292 -6.89 39.70 37.38
N VAL A 293 -6.73 38.68 36.54
CA VAL A 293 -5.51 38.40 35.78
C VAL A 293 -5.86 38.24 34.31
N LEU A 294 -4.93 38.64 33.43
CA LEU A 294 -4.90 38.17 32.06
C LEU A 294 -4.26 36.77 32.03
N GLU A 295 -4.99 35.79 31.52
CA GLU A 295 -4.47 34.45 31.23
C GLU A 295 -3.94 34.39 29.79
N ILE A 296 -2.70 33.94 29.62
CA ILE A 296 -2.05 33.73 28.32
C ILE A 296 -1.81 32.24 28.16
N GLU A 297 -2.54 31.62 27.23
CA GLU A 297 -2.50 30.20 26.95
C GLU A 297 -1.43 29.85 25.91
N TYR A 298 -0.44 29.08 26.34
CA TYR A 298 0.52 28.38 25.50
C TYR A 298 0.19 26.87 25.49
N LYS A 299 0.86 26.13 24.61
CA LYS A 299 0.67 24.68 24.48
C LYS A 299 1.09 23.90 25.74
N ASP A 300 2.11 24.38 26.42
CA ASP A 300 2.76 23.75 27.57
C ASP A 300 2.34 24.34 28.93
N LYS A 301 1.85 25.59 28.96
CA LYS A 301 1.49 26.29 30.20
C LYS A 301 0.43 27.37 29.97
N THR A 302 -0.18 27.83 31.06
CA THR A 302 -0.93 29.08 31.12
C THR A 302 -0.16 30.07 31.98
N GLU A 303 0.23 31.20 31.41
CA GLU A 303 0.85 32.31 32.14
C GLU A 303 -0.24 33.26 32.64
N LYS A 304 -0.12 33.79 33.86
CA LYS A 304 -1.11 34.68 34.45
C LYS A 304 -0.45 35.99 34.84
N ILE A 305 -0.93 37.09 34.28
CA ILE A 305 -0.40 38.43 34.56
C ILE A 305 -1.51 39.23 35.26
N PRO A 306 -1.33 39.63 36.53
CA PRO A 306 -2.29 40.51 37.21
C PRO A 306 -2.47 41.82 36.45
N TYR A 307 -3.72 42.26 36.27
CA TYR A 307 -3.96 43.56 35.62
C TYR A 307 -3.36 44.72 36.41
N ALA A 308 -3.25 44.58 37.73
CA ALA A 308 -2.57 45.53 38.60
C ALA A 308 -1.06 45.67 38.31
N GLU A 309 -0.41 44.67 37.72
CA GLU A 309 0.99 44.77 37.28
C GLU A 309 1.13 45.46 35.91
N LEU A 310 0.04 45.46 35.13
CA LEU A 310 -0.02 46.09 33.80
C LEU A 310 -0.39 47.57 33.91
N TRP A 311 -1.12 47.95 34.96
CA TRP A 311 -1.46 49.33 35.27
C TRP A 311 -0.38 49.98 36.15
N ASP A 312 0.10 51.16 35.76
CA ASP A 312 1.15 51.88 36.51
C ASP A 312 0.76 53.30 36.89
N GLY A 313 -0.54 53.53 37.17
CA GLY A 313 -1.05 54.75 37.81
C GLY A 313 -0.69 56.08 37.13
N GLU A 314 -1.51 56.51 36.17
CA GLU A 314 -1.66 57.93 35.83
C GLU A 314 -3.12 58.37 35.91
#